data_AF-A0AAV2CQM5-F1
#
_entry.id   AF-A0AAV2CQM5-F1
#
_cell.length_a   1.000
_cell.length_b   1.000
_cell.length_c   1.000
_cell.angle_alpha   90.00
_cell.angle_beta   90.00
_cell.angle_gamma   90.00
#
_symmetry.space_group_name_H-M   'P 1'
#
loop_
_entity.id
_entity.type
_entity.pdbx_description
1 polymer ?
#
loop_
_entity_poly.entity_id
_entity_poly.type
_entity_poly.pdbx_seq_one_letter_code
_entity_poly.pdbx_strand_id
1 'polypeptide(L)'
;MEAFQKKLSDIEGKITGFDEKLAGFDEMKDQLNMIVNILSAKGKGVVSNDEEIHSDEEDRDGNMKGEASSAKIPVIPSKDVFEKKNMGSPIHDREEDKLEEAMDDVLLKEKWEYLDERVRAIEGVESYGSTDAKQLCLVPDVIIPNKFKISEFEKYDGTTCPRNHLIMY
;
A
#
# COMPACT_ATOMS: atom_id res chain seq x y z
N MET A 1 -30.50 -48.13 -6.06
CA MET A 1 -31.03 -46.76 -6.25
C MET A 1 -30.38 -45.74 -5.32
N GLU A 2 -30.21 -46.05 -4.03
CA GLU A 2 -29.64 -45.12 -3.04
C GLU A 2 -28.21 -44.62 -3.36
N ALA A 3 -27.34 -45.49 -3.86
CA ALA A 3 -25.97 -45.09 -4.24
C ALA A 3 -25.92 -44.03 -5.37
N PHE A 4 -26.93 -44.01 -6.25
CA PHE A 4 -27.03 -43.01 -7.32
C PHE A 4 -27.55 -41.67 -6.78
N GLN A 5 -28.55 -41.72 -5.89
CA GLN A 5 -29.08 -40.55 -5.20
C GLN A 5 -28.01 -39.85 -4.36
N LYS A 6 -27.18 -40.61 -3.64
CA LYS A 6 -26.04 -40.04 -2.90
C LYS A 6 -25.05 -39.32 -3.81
N LYS A 7 -24.72 -39.91 -4.96
CA LYS A 7 -23.81 -39.27 -5.93
C LYS A 7 -24.38 -37.98 -6.51
N LEU A 8 -25.68 -37.92 -6.76
CA LEU A 8 -26.35 -36.69 -7.21
C LEU A 8 -26.25 -35.59 -6.15
N SER A 9 -26.55 -35.90 -4.89
CA SER A 9 -26.42 -34.95 -3.78
C SER A 9 -24.98 -34.46 -3.58
N ASP A 10 -23.99 -35.35 -3.70
CA ASP A 10 -22.57 -34.99 -3.60
C ASP A 10 -22.12 -34.06 -4.77
N ILE A 11 -22.75 -34.15 -5.94
CA ILE A 11 -22.47 -33.28 -7.10
C ILE A 11 -23.15 -31.92 -6.92
N GLU A 12 -24.42 -31.90 -6.50
CA GLU A 12 -25.16 -30.67 -6.25
C GLU A 12 -24.46 -29.80 -5.20
N GLY A 13 -24.01 -30.40 -4.08
CA GLY A 13 -23.26 -29.68 -3.06
C GLY A 13 -21.91 -29.13 -3.54
N LYS A 14 -21.27 -29.77 -4.53
CA LYS A 14 -20.04 -29.24 -5.14
C LYS A 14 -20.34 -28.05 -6.04
N ILE A 15 -21.41 -28.10 -6.83
CA ILE A 15 -21.82 -27.00 -7.71
C ILE A 15 -22.15 -25.76 -6.87
N THR A 16 -22.94 -25.91 -5.81
CA THR A 16 -23.27 -24.79 -4.92
C THR A 16 -22.02 -24.21 -4.26
N GLY A 17 -21.08 -25.06 -3.84
CA GLY A 17 -19.81 -24.61 -3.28
C GLY A 17 -18.91 -23.86 -4.28
N PHE A 18 -19.05 -24.11 -5.58
CA PHE A 18 -18.38 -23.32 -6.63
C PHE A 18 -19.08 -21.97 -6.84
N ASP A 19 -20.41 -21.94 -6.85
CA ASP A 19 -21.18 -20.70 -7.00
C ASP A 19 -20.90 -19.70 -5.87
N GLU A 20 -20.78 -20.19 -4.62
CA GLU A 20 -20.41 -19.36 -3.46
C GLU A 20 -18.98 -18.78 -3.59
N LYS A 21 -18.03 -19.58 -4.08
CA LYS A 21 -16.65 -19.11 -4.33
C LYS A 21 -16.60 -18.07 -5.46
N LEU A 22 -17.41 -18.25 -6.50
CA LEU A 22 -17.53 -17.27 -7.59
C LEU A 22 -18.12 -15.96 -7.08
N ALA A 23 -19.17 -16.02 -6.25
CA ALA A 23 -19.74 -14.83 -5.62
C ALA A 23 -18.72 -14.10 -4.73
N GLY A 24 -17.91 -14.83 -3.96
CA GLY A 24 -16.83 -14.23 -3.15
C GLY A 24 -15.75 -13.54 -3.99
N PHE A 25 -15.48 -14.04 -5.20
CA PHE A 25 -14.55 -13.38 -6.13
C PHE A 25 -15.14 -12.10 -6.73
N ASP A 26 -16.43 -12.09 -7.04
CA ASP A 26 -17.11 -10.90 -7.54
C ASP A 26 -17.19 -9.79 -6.47
N GLU A 27 -17.46 -10.13 -5.21
CA GLU A 27 -17.37 -9.19 -4.09
C GLU A 27 -15.95 -8.60 -3.97
N MET A 28 -14.91 -9.44 -4.11
CA MET A 28 -13.53 -8.97 -4.07
C MET A 28 -13.19 -8.03 -5.24
N LYS A 29 -13.75 -8.26 -6.44
CA LYS A 29 -13.61 -7.33 -7.56
C LYS A 29 -14.29 -6.01 -7.29
N ASP A 30 -15.48 -6.03 -6.69
CA ASP A 30 -16.22 -4.81 -6.37
C ASP A 30 -15.48 -3.98 -5.31
N GLN A 31 -14.91 -4.64 -4.30
CA GLN A 31 -14.02 -3.99 -3.32
C GLN A 31 -12.78 -3.39 -3.97
N LEU A 32 -12.15 -4.10 -4.91
CA LEU A 32 -10.99 -3.59 -5.64
C LEU A 32 -11.36 -2.38 -6.51
N ASN A 33 -12.48 -2.45 -7.23
CA ASN A 33 -12.99 -1.35 -8.04
C ASN A 33 -13.29 -0.11 -7.21
N MET A 34 -13.85 -0.28 -6.01
CA MET A 34 -14.06 0.81 -5.06
C MET A 34 -12.74 1.51 -4.69
N ILE A 35 -11.70 0.73 -4.36
CA ILE A 35 -10.38 1.27 -4.04
C ILE A 35 -9.78 2.02 -5.25
N VAL A 36 -9.87 1.43 -6.44
CA VAL A 36 -9.38 2.05 -7.69
C VAL A 36 -10.09 3.38 -7.96
N ASN A 37 -11.40 3.46 -7.74
CA ASN A 37 -12.17 4.70 -7.92
C ASN A 37 -11.78 5.79 -6.91
N ILE A 38 -11.56 5.43 -5.65
CA ILE A 38 -11.10 6.37 -4.60
C ILE A 38 -9.72 6.92 -4.97
N LEU A 39 -8.80 6.08 -5.44
CA LEU A 39 -7.46 6.49 -5.86
C LEU A 39 -7.49 7.34 -7.14
N SER A 40 -8.43 7.07 -8.05
CA SER A 40 -8.60 7.80 -9.32
C SER A 40 -9.30 9.16 -9.15
N ALA A 41 -9.95 9.42 -8.01
CA ALA A 41 -10.64 10.69 -7.74
C ALA A 41 -9.69 11.90 -7.57
N LYS A 42 -8.37 11.71 -7.64
CA LYS A 42 -7.36 12.78 -7.58
C LYS A 42 -7.11 13.38 -8.97
N GLY A 43 -8.07 14.16 -9.47
CA GLY A 43 -7.93 14.77 -10.81
C GLY A 43 -9.03 15.70 -11.31
N LYS A 44 -9.90 16.25 -10.44
CA LYS A 44 -10.82 17.34 -10.84
C LYS A 44 -10.58 18.54 -9.94
N GLY A 45 -9.55 19.30 -10.31
CA GLY A 45 -9.49 20.71 -9.98
C GLY A 45 -10.72 21.39 -10.56
N VAL A 46 -11.44 22.08 -9.70
CA VAL A 46 -12.45 23.07 -10.08
C VAL A 46 -11.76 24.09 -10.99
N VAL A 47 -12.20 24.17 -12.24
CA VAL A 47 -11.98 25.36 -13.07
C VAL A 47 -12.88 26.43 -12.48
N SER A 48 -12.28 27.37 -11.75
CA SER A 48 -12.89 28.65 -11.45
C SER A 48 -11.86 29.74 -11.73
N ASN A 49 -12.02 30.31 -12.93
CA ASN A 49 -11.71 31.66 -13.37
C ASN A 49 -10.36 32.27 -12.95
N ASP A 50 -9.50 32.39 -13.97
CA ASP A 50 -8.44 33.39 -14.05
C ASP A 50 -9.04 34.80 -13.87
N GLU A 51 -8.63 35.51 -12.82
CA GLU A 51 -8.43 36.95 -12.87
C GLU A 51 -7.03 37.27 -12.33
N GLU A 52 -6.15 37.40 -13.31
CA GLU A 52 -4.81 37.98 -13.31
C GLU A 52 -4.82 39.41 -12.78
N ILE A 53 -4.09 39.74 -11.71
CA ILE A 53 -3.50 41.09 -11.54
C ILE A 53 -2.14 41.02 -10.82
N HIS A 54 -1.12 41.37 -11.61
CA HIS A 54 0.17 42.03 -11.35
C HIS A 54 1.11 41.60 -10.21
N SER A 55 2.24 41.05 -10.66
CA SER A 55 3.59 41.65 -10.60
C SER A 55 3.90 42.53 -9.40
N ASP A 56 4.81 42.08 -8.54
CA ASP A 56 5.98 42.88 -8.20
C ASP A 56 7.17 41.96 -7.90
N GLU A 57 8.21 42.21 -8.68
CA GLU A 57 9.55 41.63 -8.64
C GLU A 57 10.27 42.09 -7.36
N GLU A 58 10.79 41.18 -6.54
CA GLU A 58 11.95 41.51 -5.71
C GLU A 58 13.00 40.40 -5.82
N ASP A 59 14.06 40.79 -6.54
CA ASP A 59 15.37 40.16 -6.61
C ASP A 59 15.94 39.90 -5.21
N ARG A 60 16.33 38.64 -4.92
CA ARG A 60 17.60 38.35 -4.24
C ARG A 60 18.24 37.05 -4.73
N ASP A 61 19.40 37.27 -5.34
CA ASP A 61 20.51 36.36 -5.59
C ASP A 61 20.84 35.46 -4.38
N GLY A 62 21.01 34.17 -4.66
CA GLY A 62 21.25 33.12 -3.68
C GLY A 62 21.65 31.81 -4.34
N ASN A 63 22.69 31.84 -5.17
CA ASN A 63 23.38 30.68 -5.69
C ASN A 63 23.76 29.69 -4.56
N MET A 64 23.12 28.52 -4.54
CA MET A 64 23.66 27.32 -3.88
C MET A 64 23.55 26.13 -4.83
N LYS A 65 24.71 25.68 -5.32
CA LYS A 65 24.89 24.39 -5.98
C LYS A 65 24.44 23.28 -5.02
N GLY A 66 23.23 22.77 -5.23
CA GLY A 66 22.82 21.48 -4.69
C GLY A 66 23.41 20.37 -5.57
N GLU A 67 24.42 19.68 -5.06
CA GLU A 67 24.88 18.43 -5.64
C GLU A 67 23.71 17.43 -5.64
N ALA A 68 23.25 17.06 -6.83
CA ALA A 68 22.33 15.94 -6.98
C ALA A 68 23.04 14.66 -6.53
N SER A 69 22.83 14.26 -5.28
CA SER A 69 23.15 12.90 -4.84
C SER A 69 22.21 11.97 -5.60
N SER A 70 22.71 11.46 -6.71
CA SER A 70 22.12 10.38 -7.49
C SER A 70 21.99 9.16 -6.59
N ALA A 71 20.89 9.05 -5.85
CA ALA A 71 20.48 7.80 -5.23
C ALA A 71 20.32 6.79 -6.37
N LYS A 72 21.28 5.87 -6.49
CA LYS A 72 21.27 4.77 -7.44
C LYS A 72 20.04 3.92 -7.10
N ILE A 73 18.97 4.10 -7.88
CA ILE A 73 17.90 3.11 -7.93
C ILE A 73 18.57 1.81 -8.39
N PRO A 74 18.43 0.68 -7.65
CA PRO A 74 18.94 -0.60 -8.13
C PRO A 74 18.26 -0.92 -9.45
N VAL A 75 19.04 -0.91 -10.52
CA VAL A 75 18.62 -1.41 -11.83
C VAL A 75 18.32 -2.89 -11.63
N ILE A 76 17.04 -3.24 -11.65
CA ILE A 76 16.60 -4.63 -11.67
C ILE A 76 17.09 -5.19 -13.01
N PRO A 77 17.90 -6.26 -13.04
CA PRO A 77 18.35 -6.82 -14.31
C PRO A 77 17.14 -7.36 -15.08
N SER A 78 16.89 -6.77 -16.25
CA SER A 78 15.99 -7.31 -17.26
C SER A 78 16.39 -8.75 -17.56
N LYS A 79 15.48 -9.70 -17.30
CA LYS A 79 15.64 -11.10 -17.66
C LYS A 79 15.39 -11.25 -19.16
N ASP A 80 16.43 -11.05 -19.95
CA ASP A 80 16.41 -11.48 -21.34
C ASP A 80 16.66 -13.00 -21.42
N VAL A 81 15.65 -13.66 -22.00
CA VAL A 81 15.74 -14.88 -22.80
C VAL A 81 16.25 -16.13 -22.06
N PHE A 82 15.30 -16.91 -21.51
CA PHE A 82 15.55 -18.34 -21.34
C PHE A 82 15.16 -19.07 -22.63
N GLU A 83 16.17 -19.47 -23.38
CA GLU A 83 16.10 -20.25 -24.60
C GLU A 83 15.48 -21.62 -24.31
N LYS A 84 14.28 -21.88 -24.85
CA LYS A 84 13.62 -23.19 -24.77
C LYS A 84 14.39 -24.20 -25.63
N LYS A 85 15.27 -24.98 -25.02
CA LYS A 85 15.79 -26.21 -25.62
C LYS A 85 14.78 -27.32 -25.40
N ASN A 86 13.94 -27.52 -26.43
CA ASN A 86 12.99 -28.62 -26.50
C ASN A 86 13.74 -29.88 -26.98
N MET A 87 13.90 -30.88 -26.11
CA MET A 87 14.30 -32.25 -26.48
C MET A 87 13.32 -33.20 -25.78
N GLY A 88 12.43 -33.83 -26.56
CA GLY A 88 11.50 -34.88 -26.08
C GLY A 88 12.26 -36.07 -25.48
N SER A 89 11.69 -36.98 -24.70
CA SER A 89 10.33 -37.51 -24.52
C SER A 89 10.33 -38.30 -23.17
N PRO A 90 9.44 -39.30 -22.89
CA PRO A 90 7.98 -39.39 -22.94
C PRO A 90 7.33 -39.68 -21.54
N ILE A 91 6.14 -39.09 -21.34
CA ILE A 91 4.99 -39.43 -20.45
C ILE A 91 5.22 -40.40 -19.27
N HIS A 92 5.10 -39.90 -18.03
CA HIS A 92 4.55 -40.64 -16.89
C HIS A 92 3.69 -39.72 -16.00
N ASP A 93 2.39 -39.97 -16.03
CA ASP A 93 1.29 -39.62 -15.13
C ASP A 93 1.49 -38.61 -13.97
N ARG A 94 0.91 -37.40 -14.16
CA ARG A 94 -0.05 -36.70 -13.27
C ARG A 94 0.26 -36.58 -11.76
N GLU A 95 1.28 -35.79 -11.39
CA GLU A 95 1.44 -35.30 -9.99
C GLU A 95 1.94 -33.84 -9.86
N GLU A 96 1.90 -33.00 -10.90
CA GLU A 96 2.48 -31.64 -10.83
C GLU A 96 1.52 -30.53 -10.35
N ASP A 97 0.19 -30.73 -10.43
CA ASP A 97 -0.79 -29.66 -10.10
C ASP A 97 -0.89 -29.31 -8.60
N LYS A 98 -0.28 -30.09 -7.70
CA LYS A 98 -0.39 -29.89 -6.24
C LYS A 98 0.77 -29.11 -5.61
N LEU A 99 1.85 -28.87 -6.35
CA LEU A 99 3.03 -28.17 -5.82
C LEU A 99 2.97 -26.66 -6.07
N GLU A 100 2.27 -26.22 -7.12
CA GLU A 100 2.17 -24.81 -7.51
C GLU A 100 1.18 -24.03 -6.62
N GLU A 101 0.06 -24.65 -6.23
CA GLU A 101 -0.94 -24.05 -5.31
C GLU A 101 -0.36 -23.78 -3.90
N ALA A 102 0.53 -24.65 -3.41
CA ALA A 102 1.19 -24.46 -2.12
C ALA A 102 2.27 -23.36 -2.16
N MET A 103 2.85 -23.10 -3.33
CA MET A 103 3.88 -22.07 -3.52
C MET A 103 3.28 -20.67 -3.46
N ASP A 104 2.07 -20.50 -3.99
CA ASP A 104 1.32 -19.24 -3.94
C ASP A 104 0.83 -18.89 -2.53
N ASP A 105 0.40 -19.90 -1.75
CA ASP A 105 0.01 -19.70 -0.34
C ASP A 105 1.19 -19.26 0.54
N VAL A 106 2.38 -19.83 0.31
CA VAL A 106 3.61 -19.42 0.99
C VAL A 106 3.99 -17.98 0.61
N LEU A 107 3.91 -17.63 -0.68
CA LEU A 107 4.20 -16.28 -1.17
C LEU A 107 3.21 -15.23 -0.62
N LEU A 108 1.91 -15.58 -0.57
CA LEU A 108 0.87 -14.75 0.00
C LEU A 108 1.14 -14.49 1.48
N LYS A 109 1.50 -15.54 2.23
CA LYS A 109 1.82 -15.43 3.65
C LYS A 109 3.03 -14.52 3.89
N GLU A 110 4.12 -14.69 3.14
CA GLU A 110 5.30 -13.82 3.24
C GLU A 110 4.97 -12.35 2.92
N LYS A 111 4.12 -12.11 1.92
CA LYS A 111 3.67 -10.77 1.55
C LYS A 111 2.79 -10.14 2.64
N TRP A 112 1.93 -10.93 3.27
CA TRP A 112 1.12 -10.48 4.41
C TRP A 112 1.98 -10.14 5.62
N GLU A 113 2.93 -11.00 5.97
CA GLU A 113 3.87 -10.76 7.07
C GLU A 113 4.72 -9.49 6.83
N TYR A 114 5.18 -9.28 5.59
CA TYR A 114 5.89 -8.06 5.21
C TYR A 114 5.03 -6.79 5.36
N LEU A 115 3.76 -6.84 4.94
CA LEU A 115 2.85 -5.71 5.09
C LEU A 115 2.52 -5.43 6.56
N ASP A 116 2.28 -6.46 7.34
CA ASP A 116 2.05 -6.37 8.79
C ASP A 116 3.24 -5.74 9.51
N GLU A 117 4.47 -6.18 9.19
CA GLU A 117 5.68 -5.59 9.75
C GLU A 117 5.82 -4.10 9.40
N ARG A 118 5.50 -3.73 8.16
CA ARG A 118 5.54 -2.33 7.72
C ARG A 118 4.49 -1.47 8.41
N VAL A 119 3.27 -1.98 8.59
CA VAL A 119 2.21 -1.28 9.31
C VAL A 119 2.63 -1.06 10.75
N ARG A 120 3.12 -2.10 11.44
CA ARG A 120 3.62 -2.00 12.82
C ARG A 120 4.78 -1.01 12.96
N ALA A 121 5.68 -0.93 11.98
CA ALA A 121 6.77 0.05 11.99
C ALA A 121 6.29 1.50 11.84
N ILE A 122 5.16 1.71 11.15
CA ILE A 122 4.55 3.04 10.93
C ILE A 122 3.67 3.45 12.12
N GLU A 123 2.88 2.52 12.66
CA GLU A 123 2.02 2.75 13.83
C GLU A 123 2.83 3.16 15.07
N GLY A 124 4.10 2.73 15.12
CA GLY A 124 4.97 2.99 16.26
C GLY A 124 4.55 2.17 17.47
N VAL A 125 5.37 2.21 18.52
CA VAL A 125 4.96 1.63 19.80
C VAL A 125 4.00 2.63 20.45
N GLU A 126 2.80 2.19 20.88
CA GLU A 126 1.81 2.99 21.63
C GLU A 126 2.33 3.53 23.00
N SER A 127 3.64 3.69 23.17
CA SER A 127 4.31 4.06 24.42
C SER A 127 4.59 5.56 24.55
N TYR A 128 3.79 6.43 23.94
CA TYR A 128 3.89 7.89 24.15
C TYR A 128 3.37 8.33 25.54
N GLY A 129 3.49 7.48 26.56
CA GLY A 129 3.00 7.74 27.90
C GLY A 129 3.85 8.74 28.70
N SER A 130 5.10 9.03 28.30
CA SER A 130 5.91 10.14 28.84
C SER A 130 7.28 10.29 28.14
N THR A 131 7.33 10.31 26.81
CA THR A 131 8.61 10.58 26.13
C THR A 131 9.09 12.01 26.45
N ASP A 132 10.25 12.14 27.10
CA ASP A 132 10.86 13.44 27.39
C ASP A 132 11.06 14.19 26.07
N ALA A 133 10.53 15.41 25.98
CA ALA A 133 10.57 16.18 24.73
C ALA A 133 12.00 16.48 24.26
N LYS A 134 13.00 16.39 25.14
CA LYS A 134 14.42 16.45 24.77
C LYS A 134 14.87 15.26 23.92
N GLN A 135 14.30 14.07 24.12
CA GLN A 135 14.60 12.89 23.30
C GLN A 135 13.98 12.98 21.90
N LEU A 136 12.98 13.84 21.72
CA LEU A 136 12.35 14.11 20.42
C LEU A 136 13.06 15.21 19.63
N CYS A 137 14.00 15.93 20.24
CA CYS A 137 14.69 17.04 19.59
C CYS A 137 15.76 16.52 18.63
N LEU A 138 15.63 16.85 17.34
CA LEU A 138 16.66 16.57 16.32
C LEU A 138 17.95 17.37 16.54
N VAL A 139 17.88 18.45 17.34
CA VAL A 139 19.01 19.32 17.65
C VAL A 139 19.43 19.08 19.11
N PRO A 140 20.72 18.79 19.37
CA PRO A 140 21.18 18.26 20.67
C PRO A 140 21.18 19.26 21.85
N ASP A 141 20.82 20.53 21.67
CA ASP A 141 20.87 21.56 22.74
C ASP A 141 19.58 22.39 22.86
N VAL A 142 18.43 21.81 22.49
CA VAL A 142 17.14 22.52 22.60
C VAL A 142 16.72 22.66 24.07
N ILE A 143 16.65 23.90 24.54
CA ILE A 143 16.07 24.25 25.85
C ILE A 143 14.57 24.45 25.68
N ILE A 144 13.78 23.49 26.13
CA ILE A 144 12.32 23.60 26.15
C ILE A 144 11.92 24.47 27.35
N PRO A 145 11.25 25.63 27.14
CA PRO A 145 10.83 26.49 28.24
C PRO A 145 9.91 25.75 29.23
N ASN A 146 10.04 26.01 30.53
CA ASN A 146 9.22 25.37 31.57
C ASN A 146 7.71 25.70 31.52
N LYS A 147 7.33 26.67 30.68
CA LYS A 147 5.94 27.07 30.39
C LYS A 147 5.47 26.64 29.00
N PHE A 148 6.27 25.83 28.31
CA PHE A 148 5.87 25.28 27.02
C PHE A 148 4.64 24.39 27.23
N LYS A 149 3.49 24.86 26.74
CA LYS A 149 2.27 24.07 26.71
C LYS A 149 2.30 23.26 25.42
N ILE A 150 2.03 21.97 25.54
CA ILE A 150 1.69 21.18 24.36
C ILE A 150 0.34 21.70 23.88
N SER A 151 0.27 22.17 22.63
CA SER A 151 -1.02 22.51 22.01
C SER A 151 -1.90 21.26 21.97
N GLU A 152 -3.19 21.41 22.20
CA GLU A 152 -4.14 20.32 22.01
C GLU A 152 -4.29 20.05 20.52
N PHE A 153 -3.46 19.16 19.98
CA PHE A 153 -3.56 18.75 18.58
C PHE A 153 -4.78 17.85 18.41
N GLU A 154 -5.76 18.29 17.64
CA GLU A 154 -6.80 17.38 17.18
C GLU A 154 -6.20 16.40 16.17
N LYS A 155 -6.58 15.12 16.32
CA LYS A 155 -6.21 14.08 15.37
C LYS A 155 -6.78 14.45 14.00
N TYR A 156 -5.94 14.39 12.97
CA TYR A 156 -6.38 14.60 11.60
C TYR A 156 -7.47 13.60 11.21
N ASP A 157 -8.64 14.11 10.86
CA ASP A 157 -9.86 13.35 10.58
C ASP A 157 -10.02 12.97 9.10
N GLY A 158 -9.14 13.47 8.23
CA GLY A 158 -9.18 13.25 6.79
C GLY A 158 -10.10 14.19 6.01
N THR A 159 -10.78 15.15 6.67
CA THR A 159 -11.74 16.04 6.00
C THR A 159 -11.08 17.30 5.42
N THR A 160 -9.93 17.71 5.96
CA THR A 160 -9.19 18.91 5.52
C THR A 160 -7.92 18.54 4.73
N CYS A 161 -7.24 19.51 4.12
CA CYS A 161 -5.92 19.25 3.54
C CYS A 161 -4.90 18.99 4.66
N PRO A 162 -4.05 17.93 4.61
CA PRO A 162 -3.06 17.65 5.67
C PRO A 162 -2.14 18.84 5.95
N ARG A 163 -1.77 19.60 4.91
CA ARG A 163 -0.94 20.81 5.06
C ARG A 163 -1.67 21.90 5.84
N ASN A 164 -2.97 22.09 5.59
CA ASN A 164 -3.75 23.10 6.28
C ASN A 164 -4.00 22.69 7.74
N HIS A 165 -4.24 21.40 8.00
CA HIS A 165 -4.35 20.86 9.37
C HIS A 165 -3.12 21.17 10.21
N LEU A 166 -1.92 21.00 9.64
CA LEU A 166 -0.66 21.30 10.33
C LEU A 166 -0.44 22.79 10.60
N ILE A 167 -0.93 23.68 9.74
CA ILE A 167 -0.76 25.13 9.90
C ILE A 167 -1.66 25.69 11.01
N MET A 168 -2.75 25.01 11.36
CA MET A 168 -3.67 25.47 12.40
C MET A 168 -3.13 25.36 13.84
N TYR A 169 -2.06 24.58 14.06
CA TYR A 169 -1.48 24.30 15.38
C TYR A 169 -0.03 24.78 15.51
#